data_AF-A0A954FU70-F1
#
_entry.id   AF-A0A954FU70-F1
#
_cell.length_a   1.000
_cell.length_b   1.000
_cell.length_c   1.000
_cell.angle_alpha   90.00
_cell.angle_beta   90.00
_cell.angle_gamma   90.00
#
_symmetry.space_group_name_H-M   'P 1'
#
loop_
_entity.id
_entity.type
_entity.pdbx_description
1 polymer ?
#
loop_
_entity_poly.entity_id
_entity_poly.type
_entity_poly.pdbx_seq_one_letter_code
_entity_poly.pdbx_strand_id
1 'polypeptide(L)'
;IAVGQQAYKAYLDLLNSPRWQRALNFGARPQRLLWASTGMKDPNAPDTLYITSLASPFTVNTMPENTLHAFADHGEVGEALPACGGNSGALLAEFEKAGVDVQALAAKLQKDGADSFVQSWNELMDVIISKSESLANVD
;
A
#
# COMPACT_ATOMS: atom_id res chain seq x y z
N ILE A 1 -8.68 -3.10 -2.61
CA ILE A 1 -8.70 -2.57 -4.00
C ILE A 1 -9.59 -1.33 -4.13
N ALA A 2 -10.85 -1.35 -3.70
CA ALA A 2 -11.74 -0.18 -3.76
C ALA A 2 -11.16 1.10 -3.12
N VAL A 3 -10.57 0.99 -1.92
CA VAL A 3 -9.86 2.11 -1.28
C VAL A 3 -8.68 2.60 -2.15
N GLY A 4 -7.96 1.68 -2.81
CA GLY A 4 -6.88 2.03 -3.74
C GLY A 4 -7.38 2.79 -4.97
N GLN A 5 -8.54 2.43 -5.53
CA GLN A 5 -9.20 3.19 -6.59
C GLN A 5 -9.55 4.61 -6.14
N GLN A 6 -10.09 4.78 -4.92
CA GLN A 6 -10.42 6.09 -4.37
C GLN A 6 -9.17 6.94 -4.13
N ALA A 7 -8.10 6.33 -3.60
CA ALA A 7 -6.81 6.98 -3.41
C ALA A 7 -6.17 7.41 -4.75
N TYR A 8 -6.25 6.56 -5.78
CA TYR A 8 -5.74 6.88 -7.11
C TYR A 8 -6.50 8.05 -7.75
N LYS A 9 -7.84 8.06 -7.64
CA LYS A 9 -8.66 9.20 -8.08
C LYS A 9 -8.23 10.48 -7.37
N ALA A 10 -8.14 10.48 -6.05
CA ALA A 10 -7.76 11.65 -5.27
C ALA A 10 -6.33 12.14 -5.63
N TYR A 11 -5.43 11.21 -5.89
CA TYR A 11 -4.08 11.51 -6.37
C TYR A 11 -4.10 12.22 -7.73
N LEU A 12 -4.87 11.71 -8.69
CA LEU A 12 -5.01 12.34 -10.01
C LEU A 12 -5.70 13.71 -9.92
N ASP A 13 -6.72 13.86 -9.07
CA ASP A 13 -7.38 15.16 -8.83
C ASP A 13 -6.35 16.19 -8.32
N LEU A 14 -5.46 15.79 -7.39
CA LEU A 14 -4.38 16.63 -6.90
C LEU A 14 -3.39 17.00 -8.02
N LEU A 15 -2.93 16.01 -8.80
CA LEU A 15 -2.00 16.24 -9.90
C LEU A 15 -2.62 17.12 -11.00
N ASN A 16 -3.91 16.99 -11.27
CA ASN A 16 -4.62 17.77 -12.28
C ASN A 16 -5.05 19.16 -11.78
N SER A 17 -4.86 19.45 -10.48
CA SER A 17 -5.18 20.76 -9.93
C SER A 17 -4.36 21.87 -10.60
N PRO A 18 -4.93 23.07 -10.82
CA PRO A 18 -4.18 24.20 -11.39
C PRO A 18 -2.92 24.55 -10.60
N ARG A 19 -2.96 24.35 -9.27
CA ARG A 19 -1.81 24.57 -8.39
C ARG A 19 -0.66 23.61 -8.72
N TRP A 20 -0.96 22.32 -8.89
CA TRP A 20 0.06 21.34 -9.19
C TRP A 20 0.59 21.48 -10.62
N GLN A 21 -0.30 21.72 -11.59
CA GLN A 21 0.09 21.96 -12.98
C GLN A 21 1.05 23.14 -13.13
N ARG A 22 0.84 24.23 -12.36
CA ARG A 22 1.81 25.34 -12.29
C ARG A 22 3.17 24.86 -11.77
N ALA A 23 3.22 24.12 -10.66
CA ALA A 23 4.48 23.62 -10.10
C ALA A 23 5.22 22.70 -11.08
N LEU A 24 4.49 21.81 -11.77
CA LEU A 24 5.04 20.92 -12.78
C LEU A 24 5.69 21.70 -13.94
N ASN A 25 5.07 22.78 -14.40
CA ASN A 25 5.64 23.67 -15.42
C ASN A 25 6.94 24.36 -15.00
N PHE A 26 7.19 24.48 -13.69
CA PHE A 26 8.47 24.97 -13.13
C PHE A 26 9.44 23.84 -12.77
N GLY A 27 9.20 22.61 -13.24
CA GLY A 27 10.11 21.47 -13.07
C GLY A 27 9.88 20.63 -11.82
N ALA A 28 8.82 20.88 -11.05
CA ALA A 28 8.48 20.01 -9.91
C ALA A 28 8.18 18.58 -10.37
N ARG A 29 8.55 17.59 -9.57
CA ARG A 29 8.28 16.16 -9.84
C ARG A 29 7.18 15.65 -8.91
N PRO A 30 6.23 14.86 -9.41
CA PRO A 30 5.18 14.29 -8.55
C PRO A 30 5.76 13.26 -7.59
N GLN A 31 5.32 13.31 -6.33
CA GLN A 31 5.43 12.17 -5.44
C GLN A 31 4.54 11.06 -6.03
N ARG A 32 5.11 9.90 -6.31
CA ARG A 32 4.35 8.75 -6.85
C ARG A 32 3.54 8.10 -5.74
N LEU A 33 2.31 7.70 -6.06
CA LEU A 33 1.49 6.93 -5.14
C LEU A 33 2.09 5.52 -5.00
N LEU A 34 2.27 5.06 -3.76
CA LEU A 34 2.93 3.79 -3.48
C LEU A 34 1.94 2.81 -2.84
N TRP A 35 1.87 1.60 -3.40
CA TRP A 35 1.12 0.48 -2.85
C TRP A 35 2.05 -0.40 -2.02
N ALA A 36 1.77 -0.50 -0.71
CA ALA A 36 2.49 -1.33 0.23
C ALA A 36 1.61 -2.48 0.74
N SER A 37 2.24 -3.48 1.36
CA SER A 37 1.55 -4.67 1.90
C SER A 37 0.71 -5.42 0.86
N THR A 38 1.26 -5.58 -0.34
CA THR A 38 0.58 -6.15 -1.52
C THR A 38 0.80 -7.65 -1.69
N GLY A 39 1.36 -8.33 -0.69
CA GLY A 39 1.40 -9.80 -0.66
C GLY A 39 0.06 -10.38 -0.23
N MET A 40 -0.46 -11.33 -1.00
CA MET A 40 -1.75 -11.96 -0.71
C MET A 40 -1.73 -12.70 0.64
N LYS A 41 -2.80 -12.54 1.42
CA LYS A 41 -2.92 -13.12 2.78
C LYS A 41 -3.94 -14.25 2.88
N ASP A 42 -4.90 -14.32 1.95
CA ASP A 42 -5.85 -15.43 1.85
C ASP A 42 -5.34 -16.42 0.78
N PRO A 43 -5.06 -17.68 1.14
CA PRO A 43 -4.53 -18.68 0.23
C PRO A 43 -5.50 -19.08 -0.89
N ASN A 44 -6.79 -18.74 -0.78
CA ASN A 44 -7.79 -19.03 -1.80
C ASN A 44 -7.90 -17.94 -2.88
N ALA A 45 -7.24 -16.80 -2.68
CA ALA A 45 -7.21 -15.74 -3.67
C ALA A 45 -5.92 -15.83 -4.51
N PRO A 46 -5.93 -15.29 -5.74
CA PRO A 46 -4.71 -15.19 -6.54
C PRO A 46 -3.61 -14.45 -5.78
N ASP A 47 -2.42 -15.03 -5.73
CA ASP A 47 -1.24 -14.45 -5.08
C ASP A 47 -0.73 -13.16 -5.76
N THR A 48 -1.09 -12.96 -7.03
CA THR A 48 -0.85 -11.74 -7.83
C THR A 48 -1.96 -10.70 -7.75
N LEU A 49 -3.07 -10.96 -7.05
CA LEU A 49 -4.31 -10.15 -7.08
C LEU A 49 -4.07 -8.65 -6.92
N TYR A 50 -3.30 -8.25 -5.92
CA TYR A 50 -3.05 -6.82 -5.65
C TYR A 50 -2.18 -6.16 -6.70
N ILE A 51 -1.26 -6.89 -7.34
CA ILE A 51 -0.38 -6.33 -8.36
C ILE A 51 -1.20 -6.06 -9.62
N THR A 52 -1.92 -7.08 -10.09
CA THR A 52 -2.79 -7.01 -11.26
C THR A 52 -3.85 -5.92 -11.11
N SER A 53 -4.45 -5.80 -9.92
CA SER A 53 -5.56 -4.86 -9.69
C SER A 53 -5.14 -3.40 -9.46
N LEU A 54 -3.87 -3.12 -9.15
CA LEU A 54 -3.40 -1.79 -8.76
C LEU A 54 -2.34 -1.20 -9.70
N ALA A 55 -1.91 -1.95 -10.72
CA ALA A 55 -0.96 -1.48 -11.73
C ALA A 55 -1.54 -0.28 -12.48
N SER A 56 -0.92 0.90 -12.37
CA SER A 56 -1.43 2.14 -12.97
C SER A 56 -0.35 3.21 -13.18
N PRO A 57 -0.53 4.15 -14.12
CA PRO A 57 0.41 5.24 -14.33
C PRO A 57 0.68 6.05 -13.07
N PHE A 58 1.94 6.51 -12.91
CA PHE A 58 2.42 7.30 -11.77
C PHE A 58 2.32 6.62 -10.40
N THR A 59 2.22 5.29 -10.39
CA THR A 59 2.24 4.49 -9.15
C THR A 59 3.53 3.68 -9.03
N VAL A 60 3.80 3.24 -7.80
CA VAL A 60 4.86 2.27 -7.44
C VAL A 60 4.21 1.18 -6.61
N ASN A 61 4.65 -0.06 -6.75
CA ASN A 61 4.26 -1.15 -5.85
C ASN A 61 5.52 -1.69 -5.18
N THR A 62 5.55 -1.73 -3.85
CA THR A 62 6.62 -2.37 -3.09
C THR A 62 6.20 -3.80 -2.77
N MET A 63 6.65 -4.72 -3.61
CA MET A 63 6.28 -6.12 -3.54
C MET A 63 7.19 -6.87 -2.56
N PRO A 64 6.64 -7.73 -1.69
CA PRO A 64 7.43 -8.78 -1.06
C PRO A 64 8.05 -9.70 -2.12
N GLU A 65 9.21 -10.28 -1.84
CA GLU A 65 9.99 -11.09 -2.79
C GLU A 65 9.18 -12.27 -3.38
N ASN A 66 8.41 -12.97 -2.54
CA ASN A 66 7.54 -14.05 -3.01
C ASN A 66 6.46 -13.57 -3.99
N THR A 67 5.91 -12.37 -3.77
CA THR A 67 4.89 -11.76 -4.64
C THR A 67 5.52 -11.31 -5.95
N LEU A 68 6.76 -10.80 -5.90
CA LEU A 68 7.54 -10.45 -7.09
C LEU A 68 7.80 -11.70 -7.96
N HIS A 69 8.20 -12.82 -7.35
CA HIS A 69 8.42 -14.07 -8.07
C HIS A 69 7.13 -14.66 -8.65
N ALA A 70 6.03 -14.68 -7.89
CA ALA A 70 4.73 -15.11 -8.39
C ALA A 70 4.28 -14.26 -9.60
N PHE A 71 4.42 -12.93 -9.50
CA PHE A 71 4.09 -12.04 -10.60
C PHE A 71 5.02 -12.21 -11.81
N ALA A 72 6.30 -12.53 -11.60
CA ALA A 72 7.23 -12.81 -12.69
C ALA A 72 6.93 -14.14 -13.41
N ASP A 73 6.42 -15.13 -12.69
CA ASP A 73 6.08 -16.46 -13.21
C ASP A 73 4.78 -16.44 -14.02
N HIS A 74 3.71 -15.86 -13.45
CA HIS A 74 2.37 -15.93 -14.03
C HIS A 74 1.53 -14.65 -13.82
N GLY A 75 2.17 -13.52 -13.52
CA GLY A 75 1.49 -12.25 -13.38
C GLY A 75 1.05 -11.65 -14.71
N GLU A 76 -0.07 -10.95 -14.68
CA GLU A 76 -0.60 -10.21 -15.83
C GLU A 76 -0.85 -8.75 -15.44
N VAL A 77 -0.59 -7.83 -16.38
CA VAL A 77 -0.96 -6.42 -16.20
C VAL A 77 -2.37 -6.23 -16.73
N GLY A 78 -3.31 -6.00 -15.82
CA GLY A 78 -4.71 -5.71 -16.15
C GLY A 78 -4.91 -4.27 -16.64
N GLU A 79 -6.18 -3.87 -16.73
CA GLU A 79 -6.52 -2.48 -17.02
C GLU A 79 -6.04 -1.55 -15.89
N ALA A 80 -5.56 -0.37 -16.28
CA ALA A 80 -5.21 0.65 -15.32
C ALA A 80 -6.43 1.06 -14.49
N LEU A 81 -6.20 1.44 -13.24
CA LEU A 81 -7.23 1.97 -12.37
C LEU A 81 -7.93 3.16 -13.05
N PRO A 82 -9.28 3.20 -13.01
CA PRO A 82 -10.03 4.26 -13.64
C PRO A 82 -9.71 5.61 -12.99
N ALA A 83 -9.40 6.62 -13.80
CA ALA A 83 -9.06 7.96 -13.31
C ALA A 83 -10.18 8.61 -12.48
N CYS A 84 -11.44 8.19 -12.72
CA CYS A 84 -12.61 8.63 -11.95
C CYS A 84 -12.83 7.85 -10.64
N GLY A 85 -11.99 6.86 -10.32
CA GLY A 85 -12.15 5.99 -9.15
C GLY A 85 -13.13 4.83 -9.36
N GLY A 86 -13.72 4.68 -10.55
CA GLY A 86 -14.60 3.55 -10.90
C GLY A 86 -15.80 3.44 -9.97
N ASN A 87 -16.16 2.21 -9.59
CA ASN A 87 -17.28 1.94 -8.68
C ASN A 87 -16.89 1.96 -7.18
N SER A 88 -15.70 2.45 -6.83
CA SER A 88 -15.19 2.41 -5.46
C SER A 88 -16.14 3.03 -4.44
N GLY A 89 -16.74 4.17 -4.77
CA GLY A 89 -17.67 4.86 -3.88
C GLY A 89 -18.94 4.06 -3.55
N ALA A 90 -19.56 3.42 -4.55
CA ALA A 90 -20.74 2.60 -4.32
C ALA A 90 -20.40 1.34 -3.53
N LEU A 91 -19.27 0.69 -3.86
CA LEU A 91 -18.82 -0.50 -3.14
C LEU A 91 -18.52 -0.19 -1.67
N LEU A 92 -17.80 0.90 -1.38
CA LEU A 92 -17.55 1.31 0.01
C LEU A 92 -18.85 1.66 0.74
N ALA A 93 -19.83 2.28 0.07
CA ALA A 93 -21.14 2.54 0.66
C ALA A 93 -21.93 1.24 0.95
N GLU A 94 -21.73 0.16 0.19
CA GLU A 94 -22.31 -1.15 0.50
C GLU A 94 -21.68 -1.75 1.77
N PHE A 95 -20.36 -1.60 1.96
CA PHE A 95 -19.69 -2.00 3.20
C PHE A 95 -20.20 -1.19 4.41
N GLU A 96 -20.39 0.11 4.26
CA GLU A 96 -20.97 0.95 5.31
C GLU A 96 -22.40 0.52 5.67
N LYS A 97 -23.24 0.21 4.67
CA LYS A 97 -24.59 -0.34 4.90
C LYS A 97 -24.57 -1.69 5.59
N ALA A 98 -23.54 -2.50 5.36
CA ALA A 98 -23.32 -3.76 6.07
C ALA A 98 -22.76 -3.58 7.50
N GLY A 99 -22.57 -2.34 7.95
CA GLY A 99 -22.11 -2.01 9.31
C GLY A 99 -20.60 -1.84 9.46
N VAL A 100 -19.85 -1.78 8.35
CA VAL A 100 -18.41 -1.49 8.39
C VAL A 100 -18.20 0.02 8.41
N ASP A 101 -17.78 0.56 9.55
CA ASP A 101 -17.30 1.94 9.63
C ASP A 101 -15.89 2.02 9.02
N VAL A 102 -15.82 2.49 7.77
CA VAL A 102 -14.57 2.59 7.00
C VAL A 102 -13.59 3.58 7.64
N GLN A 103 -14.07 4.66 8.25
CA GLN A 103 -13.21 5.68 8.86
C GLN A 103 -12.63 5.18 10.19
N ALA A 104 -13.46 4.57 11.04
CA ALA A 104 -13.00 3.96 12.28
C ALA A 104 -12.03 2.79 11.99
N LEU A 105 -12.30 1.99 10.97
CA LEU A 105 -11.40 0.91 10.54
C LEU A 105 -10.06 1.46 10.05
N ALA A 106 -10.06 2.52 9.22
CA ALA A 106 -8.83 3.15 8.75
C ALA A 106 -7.99 3.72 9.91
N ALA A 107 -8.63 4.41 10.87
CA ALA A 107 -7.96 4.95 12.05
C ALA A 107 -7.37 3.84 12.92
N LYS A 108 -8.11 2.74 13.11
CA LYS A 108 -7.63 1.56 13.83
C LYS A 108 -6.42 0.93 13.13
N LEU A 109 -6.50 0.67 11.82
CA LEU A 109 -5.41 0.09 11.05
C LEU A 109 -4.13 0.95 11.08
N GLN A 110 -4.28 2.27 11.06
CA GLN A 110 -3.13 3.18 11.21
C GLN A 110 -2.48 3.05 12.59
N LYS A 111 -3.29 2.98 13.67
CA LYS A 111 -2.79 2.80 15.03
C LYS A 111 -2.10 1.45 15.20
N ASP A 112 -2.80 0.37 14.86
CA ASP A 112 -2.29 -1.01 14.97
C ASP A 112 -1.00 -1.18 14.14
N GLY A 113 -0.95 -0.55 12.95
CA GLY A 113 0.25 -0.50 12.12
C GLY A 113 1.42 0.21 12.84
N ALA A 114 1.20 1.39 13.39
CA ALA A 114 2.24 2.12 14.13
C ALA A 114 2.74 1.33 15.35
N ASP A 115 1.82 0.73 16.12
CA ASP A 115 2.16 -0.08 17.28
C ASP A 115 2.99 -1.32 16.87
N SER A 116 2.66 -1.96 15.74
CA SER A 116 3.43 -3.11 15.23
C SER A 116 4.85 -2.74 14.78
N PHE A 117 5.05 -1.52 14.25
CA PHE A 117 6.38 -1.00 13.90
C PHE A 117 7.22 -0.75 15.15
N VAL A 118 6.64 -0.16 16.20
CA VAL A 118 7.32 0.04 17.49
C VAL A 118 7.72 -1.30 18.09
N GLN A 119 6.83 -2.30 18.07
CA GLN A 119 7.14 -3.64 18.53
C GLN A 119 8.31 -4.25 17.75
N SER A 120 8.24 -4.25 16.42
CA SER A 120 9.29 -4.81 15.56
C SER A 120 10.65 -4.13 15.78
N TRP A 121 10.65 -2.82 16.08
CA TRP A 121 11.86 -2.08 16.42
C TRP A 121 12.47 -2.53 17.75
N ASN A 122 11.65 -2.71 18.79
CA ASN A 122 12.12 -3.19 20.08
C ASN A 122 12.68 -4.62 19.98
N GLU A 123 12.01 -5.49 19.23
CA GLU A 123 12.49 -6.85 18.97
C GLU A 123 13.86 -6.84 18.26
N LEU A 124 14.06 -5.95 17.28
CA LEU A 124 15.36 -5.75 16.64
C LEU A 124 16.44 -5.30 17.64
N MET A 125 16.11 -4.35 18.52
CA MET A 125 17.05 -3.85 19.53
C MET A 125 17.44 -4.93 20.54
N ASP A 126 16.49 -5.76 20.98
CA ASP A 126 16.74 -6.88 21.89
C ASP A 126 17.71 -7.90 21.27
N VAL A 127 17.56 -8.21 19.98
CA VAL A 127 18.49 -9.08 19.24
C VAL A 127 19.89 -8.47 19.19
N ILE A 128 20.00 -7.17 18.93
CA ILE A 128 21.30 -6.48 18.88
C ILE A 128 21.98 -6.52 20.25
N ILE A 129 21.24 -6.26 21.33
CA ILE A 129 21.74 -6.29 22.71
C ILE A 129 22.24 -7.70 23.04
N SER A 130 21.39 -8.71 22.86
CA SER A 130 21.72 -10.11 23.13
C SER A 130 22.98 -10.55 22.36
N LYS A 131 23.09 -10.17 21.08
CA LYS A 131 24.27 -10.50 20.28
C LYS A 131 25.52 -9.78 20.78
N SER A 132 25.40 -8.51 21.15
CA SER A 132 26.52 -7.71 21.67
C SER A 132 27.07 -8.29 22.97
N GLU A 133 26.19 -8.66 23.90
CA GLU A 133 26.56 -9.32 25.16
C GLU A 133 27.23 -10.67 24.92
N SER A 134 26.70 -11.48 23.99
CA SER A 134 27.30 -12.78 23.67
C SER A 134 28.73 -12.66 23.13
N LEU A 135 29.05 -11.60 22.38
CA LEU A 135 30.38 -11.37 21.82
C LEU A 135 31.35 -10.76 22.82
N ALA A 136 30.84 -9.98 23.79
CA ALA A 136 31.65 -9.42 24.88
C ALA A 136 32.09 -10.49 25.90
N ASN A 137 31.33 -11.58 26.03
CA ASN A 137 31.56 -12.67 26.98
C ASN A 137 32.32 -13.87 26.38
N VAL A 138 32.86 -13.75 25.16
CA VAL A 138 33.74 -14.77 24.56
C VAL A 138 35.18 -14.35 24.83
N ASP A 139 35.73 -14.84 25.94
CA ASP A 139 37.18 -14.96 26.18
C ASP A 139 37.75 -16.20 25.44
#